data_AF-A0A7Y2YN84-F1
#
_entry.id   AF-A0A7Y2YN84-F1
#
_cell.length_a   1.000
_cell.length_b   1.000
_cell.length_c   1.000
_cell.angle_alpha   90.00
_cell.angle_beta   90.00
_cell.angle_gamma   90.00
#
_symmetry.space_group_name_H-M   'P 1'
#
loop_
_entity.id
_entity.type
_entity.pdbx_description
1 polymer ?
#
loop_
_entity_poly.entity_id
_entity_poly.type
_entity_poly.pdbx_seq_one_letter_code
_entity_poly.pdbx_strand_id
1 'polypeptide(L)'
;MKNSIYLIFFIGFIQLLSAQNEASYWYFGKNGGLRFNATSGNVTAVTDGQIDTLEGCTSISDTDGNLLFYSDGRTVWNRNHQVMLNGTGLKGDESSTSSGLIVPKPQDPNFYYVFTVDEPHHFNSTAFPNQTDGDGINEGLMYSRVNINDDGGLG
;
A
#
# COMPACT_ATOMS: atom_id res chain seq x y z
N MET A 1 45.62 -6.80 15.85
CA MET A 1 45.21 -8.09 15.23
C MET A 1 43.81 -8.53 15.63
N LYS A 2 43.48 -8.70 16.93
CA LYS A 2 42.12 -9.10 17.36
C LYS A 2 41.01 -8.13 16.91
N ASN A 3 41.22 -6.82 17.04
CA ASN A 3 40.22 -5.81 16.63
C ASN A 3 40.01 -5.75 15.11
N SER A 4 41.04 -6.09 14.33
CA SER A 4 40.97 -6.16 12.87
C SER A 4 40.13 -7.34 12.38
N ILE A 5 40.10 -8.45 13.12
CA ILE A 5 39.27 -9.63 12.80
C ILE A 5 37.79 -9.29 12.97
N TYR A 6 37.40 -8.64 14.07
CA TYR A 6 36.00 -8.23 14.28
C TYR A 6 35.52 -7.24 13.21
N LEU A 7 36.38 -6.33 12.77
CA LEU A 7 36.06 -5.38 11.71
C LEU A 7 35.84 -6.07 10.36
N ILE A 8 36.67 -7.07 10.01
CA ILE A 8 36.51 -7.86 8.78
C ILE A 8 35.21 -8.69 8.83
N PHE A 9 34.89 -9.30 9.99
CA PHE A 9 33.62 -9.99 10.18
C PHE A 9 32.42 -9.05 10.04
N PHE A 10 32.51 -7.85 10.61
CA PHE A 10 31.46 -6.84 10.50
C PHE A 10 31.24 -6.39 9.05
N ILE A 11 32.31 -6.11 8.30
CA ILE A 11 32.21 -5.71 6.88
C ILE A 11 31.64 -6.83 6.01
N GLY A 12 32.01 -8.09 6.26
CA GLY A 12 31.44 -9.25 5.56
C GLY A 12 29.94 -9.44 5.82
N PHE A 13 29.46 -9.07 7.02
CA PHE A 13 28.05 -9.23 7.38
C PHE A 13 27.15 -8.17 6.72
N ILE A 14 27.66 -6.96 6.49
CA ILE A 14 26.91 -5.86 5.85
C ILE A 14 26.55 -6.19 4.39
N GLN A 15 27.35 -7.01 3.71
CA GLN A 15 27.10 -7.45 2.32
C GLN A 15 25.87 -8.37 2.19
N LEU A 16 25.34 -8.90 3.30
CA LEU A 16 24.12 -9.71 3.32
C LEU A 16 22.85 -8.88 3.48
N LEU A 17 22.97 -7.57 3.72
CA LEU A 17 21.83 -6.68 3.85
C LEU A 17 21.37 -6.26 2.44
N SER A 18 20.23 -6.79 2.01
CA SER A 18 19.55 -6.32 0.81
C SER A 18 18.60 -5.18 1.18
N ALA A 19 18.49 -4.17 0.32
CA ALA A 19 17.36 -3.24 0.42
C ALA A 19 16.05 -4.02 0.15
N GLN A 20 15.01 -3.69 0.90
CA GLN A 20 13.70 -4.35 0.82
C GLN A 20 13.01 -3.99 -0.51
N ASN A 21 12.50 -4.99 -1.24
CA ASN A 21 11.81 -4.81 -2.54
C ASN A 21 10.29 -4.60 -2.39
N GLU A 22 9.78 -4.55 -1.16
CA GLU A 22 8.35 -4.44 -0.86
C GLU A 22 7.75 -3.11 -1.34
N ALA A 23 8.59 -2.12 -1.66
CA ALA A 23 8.22 -0.85 -2.29
C ALA A 23 8.57 -0.78 -3.79
N SER A 24 8.70 -1.92 -4.48
CA SER A 24 9.07 -1.98 -5.90
C SER A 24 8.02 -1.40 -6.85
N TYR A 25 6.73 -1.45 -6.51
CA TYR A 25 5.64 -0.87 -7.29
C TYR A 25 4.97 0.28 -6.54
N TRP A 26 4.79 1.39 -7.23
CA TRP A 26 4.06 2.56 -6.74
C TRP A 26 2.95 2.88 -7.75
N TYR A 27 1.70 2.72 -7.36
CA TYR A 27 0.53 3.17 -8.15
C TYR A 27 -0.09 4.40 -7.51
N PHE A 28 -0.43 5.41 -8.31
CA PHE A 28 -0.93 6.69 -7.82
C PHE A 28 -1.66 7.50 -8.89
N GLY A 29 -2.43 8.51 -8.44
CA GLY A 29 -3.07 9.48 -9.33
C GLY A 29 -4.10 8.84 -10.26
N LYS A 30 -3.98 9.12 -11.55
CA LYS A 30 -4.87 8.60 -12.60
C LYS A 30 -4.14 7.61 -13.50
N ASN A 31 -4.34 6.33 -13.24
CA ASN A 31 -3.70 5.18 -13.91
C ASN A 31 -2.16 5.28 -13.97
N GLY A 32 -1.55 6.06 -13.08
CA GLY A 32 -0.12 6.30 -13.06
C GLY A 32 0.61 5.33 -12.14
N GLY A 33 1.88 5.10 -12.42
CA GLY A 33 2.75 4.36 -11.53
C GLY A 33 4.21 4.32 -11.94
N LEU A 34 5.03 3.86 -10.99
CA LEU A 34 6.47 3.65 -11.15
C LEU A 34 6.82 2.25 -10.65
N ARG A 35 7.76 1.62 -11.35
CA ARG A 35 8.41 0.39 -10.90
C ARG A 35 9.89 0.66 -10.67
N PHE A 36 10.35 0.36 -9.46
CA PHE A 36 11.74 0.44 -9.03
C PHE A 36 12.37 -0.95 -9.08
N ASN A 37 13.43 -1.11 -9.87
CA ASN A 37 14.23 -2.31 -9.90
C ASN A 37 15.50 -2.09 -9.07
N ALA A 38 15.52 -2.63 -7.84
CA ALA A 38 16.66 -2.45 -6.93
C ALA A 38 17.95 -3.12 -7.44
N THR A 39 17.84 -4.21 -8.20
CA THR A 39 18.99 -4.93 -8.77
C THR A 39 19.67 -4.14 -9.88
N SER A 40 18.90 -3.55 -10.79
CA SER A 40 19.44 -2.80 -11.93
C SER A 40 19.57 -1.29 -11.66
N GLY A 41 18.95 -0.78 -10.59
CA GLY A 41 18.86 0.65 -10.28
C GLY A 41 17.94 1.44 -11.22
N ASN A 42 17.15 0.77 -12.08
CA ASN A 42 16.29 1.44 -13.05
C ASN A 42 14.92 1.76 -12.45
N VAL A 43 14.32 2.85 -12.94
CA VAL A 43 12.93 3.22 -12.68
C VAL A 43 12.19 3.24 -14.01
N THR A 44 11.07 2.54 -14.09
CA THR A 44 10.22 2.49 -15.28
C THR A 44 8.82 2.95 -14.96
N ALA A 45 8.23 3.77 -15.84
CA ALA A 45 6.82 4.12 -15.74
C ALA A 45 5.96 2.87 -16.02
N VAL A 46 4.91 2.69 -15.22
CA VAL A 46 3.85 1.69 -15.44
C VAL A 46 2.52 2.43 -15.45
N THR A 47 1.63 2.06 -16.36
CA THR A 47 0.37 2.79 -16.60
C THR A 47 -0.85 1.86 -16.67
N ASP A 48 -0.72 0.68 -16.07
CA ASP A 48 -1.73 -0.38 -16.01
C ASP A 48 -2.54 -0.36 -14.70
N GLY A 49 -2.17 0.51 -13.76
CA GLY A 49 -2.87 0.70 -12.50
C GLY A 49 -4.31 1.17 -12.70
N GLN A 50 -5.19 0.80 -11.76
CA GLN A 50 -6.62 1.13 -11.79
C GLN A 50 -6.99 2.30 -10.87
N ILE A 51 -6.03 2.86 -10.14
CA ILE A 51 -6.26 4.02 -9.29
C ILE A 51 -6.69 5.21 -10.16
N ASP A 52 -7.77 5.88 -9.76
CA ASP A 52 -8.21 7.18 -10.27
C ASP A 52 -8.63 8.01 -9.06
N THR A 53 -7.64 8.61 -8.41
CA THR A 53 -7.83 9.46 -7.22
C THR A 53 -6.92 10.68 -7.31
N LEU A 54 -7.30 11.78 -6.66
CA LEU A 54 -6.46 12.97 -6.57
C LEU A 54 -5.31 12.75 -5.57
N GLU A 55 -5.62 12.13 -4.43
CA GLU A 55 -4.71 11.92 -3.32
C GLU A 55 -4.93 10.55 -2.68
N GLY A 56 -4.01 10.14 -1.81
CA GLY A 56 -4.16 8.92 -1.03
C GLY A 56 -4.06 7.64 -1.87
N CYS A 57 -2.91 6.98 -1.83
CA CYS A 57 -2.72 5.70 -2.48
C CYS A 57 -1.65 4.89 -1.76
N THR A 58 -1.72 3.58 -1.90
CA THR A 58 -0.76 2.66 -1.29
C THR A 58 -0.58 1.44 -2.16
N SER A 59 0.61 0.87 -2.16
CA SER A 59 0.98 -0.31 -2.95
C SER A 59 1.95 -1.14 -2.14
N ILE A 60 1.90 -2.46 -2.29
CA ILE A 60 2.88 -3.34 -1.68
C ILE A 60 3.32 -4.45 -2.65
N SER A 61 4.61 -4.75 -2.60
CA SER A 61 5.25 -5.85 -3.33
C SER A 61 5.74 -6.91 -2.35
N ASP A 62 6.05 -8.11 -2.85
CA ASP A 62 6.72 -9.15 -2.08
C ASP A 62 8.23 -8.86 -1.93
N THR A 63 8.94 -9.76 -1.24
CA THR A 63 10.38 -9.67 -0.99
C THR A 63 11.23 -9.73 -2.28
N ASP A 64 10.65 -10.24 -3.37
CA ASP A 64 11.29 -10.33 -4.69
C ASP A 64 10.92 -9.13 -5.59
N GLY A 65 10.07 -8.21 -5.10
CA GLY A 65 9.64 -7.02 -5.80
C GLY A 65 8.50 -7.24 -6.80
N ASN A 66 7.78 -8.36 -6.68
CA ASN A 66 6.56 -8.57 -7.45
C ASN A 66 5.39 -7.87 -6.77
N LEU A 67 4.54 -7.21 -7.55
CA LEU A 67 3.31 -6.60 -7.04
C LEU A 67 2.44 -7.66 -6.36
N LEU A 68 1.95 -7.34 -5.16
CA LEU A 68 0.92 -8.14 -4.46
C LEU A 68 -0.45 -7.51 -4.68
N PHE A 69 -0.61 -6.27 -4.23
CA PHE A 69 -1.84 -5.48 -4.38
C PHE A 69 -1.59 -3.99 -4.10
N TYR A 70 -2.56 -3.16 -4.45
CA TYR A 70 -2.55 -1.71 -4.23
C TYR A 70 -3.97 -1.19 -3.98
N SER A 71 -4.09 0.03 -3.45
CA SER A 71 -5.36 0.62 -3.08
C SER A 71 -5.33 2.14 -3.16
N ASP A 72 -6.51 2.73 -3.40
CA ASP A 72 -6.79 4.16 -3.28
C ASP A 72 -7.43 4.51 -1.92
N GLY A 73 -7.53 3.54 -1.00
CA GLY A 73 -8.20 3.68 0.29
C GLY A 73 -9.68 3.28 0.29
N ARG A 74 -10.31 3.07 -0.88
CA ARG A 74 -11.72 2.63 -1.02
C ARG A 74 -11.82 1.24 -1.64
N THR A 75 -10.95 0.98 -2.61
CA THR A 75 -10.86 -0.25 -3.38
C THR A 75 -9.44 -0.81 -3.30
N VAL A 76 -9.33 -2.13 -3.20
CA VAL A 76 -8.07 -2.87 -3.26
C VAL A 76 -8.05 -3.67 -4.55
N TRP A 77 -7.00 -3.49 -5.34
CA TRP A 77 -6.74 -4.23 -6.58
C TRP A 77 -5.56 -5.17 -6.40
N ASN A 78 -5.69 -6.38 -6.91
CA ASN A 78 -4.61 -7.37 -6.91
C ASN A 78 -3.57 -7.07 -7.98
N ARG A 79 -2.53 -7.93 -8.01
CA ARG A 79 -1.46 -7.90 -9.01
C ARG A 79 -1.88 -8.05 -10.48
N ASN A 80 -3.10 -8.52 -10.74
CA ASN A 80 -3.67 -8.60 -12.08
C ASN A 80 -4.53 -7.38 -12.42
N HIS A 81 -4.49 -6.32 -11.59
CA HIS A 81 -5.30 -5.11 -11.74
C HIS A 81 -6.80 -5.35 -11.64
N GLN A 82 -7.21 -6.43 -10.99
CA GLN A 82 -8.61 -6.76 -10.72
C GLN A 82 -8.93 -6.44 -9.26
N VAL A 83 -10.17 -6.06 -8.97
CA VAL A 83 -10.63 -5.85 -7.60
C VAL A 83 -10.50 -7.15 -6.80
N MET A 84 -9.86 -7.10 -5.64
CA MET A 84 -9.67 -8.25 -4.76
C MET A 84 -10.99 -8.74 -4.16
N LEU A 85 -11.02 -10.00 -3.72
CA LEU A 85 -12.17 -10.53 -2.99
C LEU A 85 -12.38 -9.71 -1.70
N ASN A 86 -13.59 -9.17 -1.50
CA ASN A 86 -13.90 -8.23 -0.41
C ASN A 86 -13.03 -6.96 -0.41
N GLY A 87 -12.40 -6.62 -1.53
CA GLY A 87 -11.52 -5.45 -1.67
C GLY A 87 -12.24 -4.12 -1.79
N THR A 88 -13.55 -4.05 -1.61
CA THR A 88 -14.35 -2.81 -1.76
C THR A 88 -15.02 -2.43 -0.45
N GLY A 89 -15.45 -1.17 -0.34
CA GLY A 89 -16.16 -0.69 0.86
C GLY A 89 -15.21 -0.37 2.01
N LEU A 90 -13.91 -0.26 1.71
CA LEU A 90 -12.99 0.43 2.60
C LEU A 90 -13.42 1.89 2.67
N LYS A 91 -13.12 2.50 3.81
CA LYS A 91 -13.69 3.78 4.21
C LYS A 91 -12.65 4.90 4.20
N GLY A 92 -11.63 4.78 3.35
CA GLY A 92 -10.81 5.93 2.98
C GLY A 92 -11.58 6.84 2.03
N ASP A 93 -11.01 8.00 1.74
CA ASP A 93 -11.60 9.01 0.85
C ASP A 93 -10.58 9.56 -0.16
N GLU A 94 -11.05 10.08 -1.30
CA GLU A 94 -10.21 10.62 -2.38
C GLU A 94 -9.57 11.97 -2.07
N SER A 95 -10.10 12.72 -1.11
CA SER A 95 -9.48 13.94 -0.55
C SER A 95 -8.62 13.67 0.69
N SER A 96 -8.56 12.42 1.17
CA SER A 96 -7.68 12.05 2.28
C SER A 96 -6.23 11.92 1.83
N THR A 97 -5.38 12.86 2.24
CA THR A 97 -3.91 12.85 2.00
C THR A 97 -3.20 11.54 2.37
N SER A 98 -3.80 10.70 3.22
CA SER A 98 -3.30 9.36 3.58
C SER A 98 -4.44 8.34 3.64
N SER A 99 -5.15 8.15 2.52
CA SER A 99 -6.31 7.26 2.42
C SER A 99 -6.01 5.78 2.71
N GLY A 100 -4.75 5.34 2.64
CA GLY A 100 -4.36 3.93 2.80
C GLY A 100 -2.93 3.70 3.30
N LEU A 101 -2.74 2.75 4.23
CA LEU A 101 -1.44 2.19 4.61
C LEU A 101 -1.51 0.66 4.68
N ILE A 102 -0.69 -0.02 3.90
CA ILE A 102 -0.56 -1.48 3.94
C ILE A 102 0.55 -1.89 4.91
N VAL A 103 0.23 -2.77 5.87
CA VAL A 103 1.17 -3.28 6.87
C VAL A 103 1.13 -4.81 6.90
N PRO A 104 2.26 -5.51 6.68
CA PRO A 104 2.33 -6.96 6.87
C PRO A 104 1.97 -7.36 8.30
N LYS A 105 1.19 -8.43 8.47
CA LYS A 105 0.88 -8.97 9.79
C LYS A 105 2.13 -9.59 10.41
N PRO A 106 2.54 -9.21 11.63
CA PRO A 106 3.65 -9.85 12.30
C PRO A 106 3.42 -11.36 12.45
N GLN A 107 4.48 -12.14 12.20
CA GLN A 107 4.50 -13.60 12.33
C GLN A 107 3.56 -14.36 11.38
N ASP A 108 3.04 -13.70 10.34
CA ASP A 108 2.13 -14.32 9.38
C ASP A 108 2.25 -13.66 8.00
N PRO A 109 3.11 -14.21 7.13
CA PRO A 109 3.46 -13.56 5.86
C PRO A 109 2.31 -13.53 4.85
N ASN A 110 1.21 -14.25 5.11
CA ASN A 110 0.06 -14.32 4.20
C ASN A 110 -0.97 -13.23 4.47
N PHE A 111 -0.87 -12.54 5.60
CA PHE A 111 -1.88 -11.57 6.02
C PHE A 111 -1.32 -10.16 6.05
N TYR A 112 -2.13 -9.21 5.61
CA TYR A 112 -1.83 -7.79 5.61
C TYR A 112 -2.99 -7.02 6.22
N TYR A 113 -2.68 -5.92 6.89
CA TYR A 113 -3.64 -4.93 7.30
C TYR A 113 -3.63 -3.77 6.31
N VAL A 114 -4.80 -3.34 5.87
CA VAL A 114 -4.98 -2.11 5.10
C VAL A 114 -5.66 -1.12 6.02
N PHE A 115 -4.89 -0.18 6.55
CA PHE A 115 -5.41 0.91 7.35
C PHE A 115 -5.93 2.00 6.45
N THR A 116 -7.10 2.55 6.75
CA THR A 116 -7.71 3.65 6.01
C THR A 116 -8.16 4.73 6.98
N VAL A 117 -8.02 5.99 6.56
CA VAL A 117 -8.51 7.13 7.33
C VAL A 117 -9.65 7.75 6.56
N ASP A 118 -10.82 7.70 7.18
CA ASP A 118 -11.99 8.43 6.72
C ASP A 118 -11.74 9.93 6.89
N GLU A 119 -11.96 10.71 5.84
CA GLU A 119 -11.84 12.16 5.94
C GLU A 119 -13.13 12.72 6.56
N PRO A 120 -13.05 13.57 7.59
CA PRO A 120 -14.20 14.33 8.00
C PRO A 120 -14.40 15.42 6.95
N HIS A 121 -15.14 15.10 5.88
CA HIS A 121 -15.41 16.08 4.86
C HIS A 121 -16.06 17.30 5.52
N HIS A 122 -15.67 18.48 5.08
CA HIS A 122 -16.16 19.73 5.67
C HIS A 122 -17.67 19.90 5.49
N PHE A 123 -18.28 19.14 4.56
CA PHE A 123 -19.71 19.05 4.36
C PHE A 123 -20.43 18.27 5.46
N ASN A 124 -19.82 17.24 6.07
CA ASN A 124 -20.37 16.52 7.24
C ASN A 124 -20.04 17.20 8.59
N SER A 125 -19.90 18.52 8.61
CA SER A 125 -19.62 19.28 9.84
C SER A 125 -20.84 20.05 10.36
N THR A 126 -20.85 20.38 11.66
CA THR A 126 -21.89 21.24 12.25
C THR A 126 -21.97 22.63 11.63
N ALA A 127 -20.95 23.05 10.87
CA ALA A 127 -20.93 24.31 10.15
C ALA A 127 -21.76 24.27 8.85
N PHE A 128 -22.03 23.08 8.29
CA PHE A 128 -22.76 22.90 7.04
C PHE A 128 -23.87 21.83 7.18
N PRO A 129 -24.89 22.04 8.02
CA PRO A 129 -25.87 21.01 8.42
C PRO A 129 -26.79 20.47 7.31
N ASN A 130 -26.74 21.05 6.10
CA ASN A 130 -27.53 20.64 4.93
C ASN A 130 -26.66 20.19 3.76
N GLN A 131 -25.35 20.00 3.98
CA GLN A 131 -24.43 19.44 2.99
C GLN A 131 -24.01 18.07 3.52
N THR A 132 -23.97 17.09 2.63
CA THR A 132 -23.45 15.74 2.91
C THR A 132 -22.71 15.30 1.66
N ASP A 133 -21.45 14.91 1.77
CA ASP A 133 -20.64 14.28 0.70
C ASP A 133 -21.17 12.91 0.27
N GLY A 134 -22.03 12.28 1.09
CA GLY A 134 -22.56 10.94 0.86
C GLY A 134 -21.83 9.81 1.59
N ASP A 135 -20.75 10.09 2.34
CA ASP A 135 -19.98 9.11 3.13
C ASP A 135 -20.55 8.85 4.53
N GLY A 136 -21.32 9.79 5.09
CA GLY A 136 -22.11 9.61 6.31
C GLY A 136 -21.47 10.23 7.57
N ILE A 137 -21.17 9.42 8.58
CA ILE A 137 -20.45 9.89 9.78
C ILE A 137 -18.98 9.54 9.62
N ASN A 138 -18.08 10.44 10.02
CA ASN A 138 -16.66 10.12 10.02
C ASN A 138 -16.37 8.94 10.98
N GLU A 139 -15.89 7.83 10.44
CA GLU A 139 -15.55 6.61 11.18
C GLU A 139 -14.08 6.60 11.65
N GLY A 140 -13.30 7.63 11.28
CA GLY A 140 -11.91 7.83 11.71
C GLY A 140 -10.95 6.82 11.11
N LEU A 141 -10.06 6.27 11.95
CA LEU A 141 -9.09 5.26 11.54
C LEU A 141 -9.72 3.87 11.57
N MET A 142 -9.74 3.20 10.42
CA MET A 142 -10.21 1.82 10.26
C MET A 142 -9.12 0.93 9.70
N TYR A 143 -9.37 -0.38 9.73
CA TYR A 143 -8.52 -1.34 9.05
C TYR A 143 -9.33 -2.48 8.44
N SER A 144 -8.85 -2.98 7.31
CA SER A 144 -9.28 -4.22 6.70
C SER A 144 -8.14 -5.24 6.74
N ARG A 145 -8.45 -6.53 6.63
CA ARG A 145 -7.46 -7.60 6.62
C ARG A 145 -7.52 -8.34 5.29
N VAL A 146 -6.37 -8.46 4.63
CA VAL A 146 -6.20 -9.15 3.35
C VAL A 146 -5.43 -10.44 3.58
N ASN A 147 -5.87 -11.55 3.00
CA ASN A 147 -5.12 -12.80 2.93
C ASN A 147 -4.69 -13.04 1.49
N ILE A 148 -3.39 -12.92 1.18
CA ILE A 148 -2.91 -13.00 -0.21
C ILE A 148 -3.06 -14.39 -0.86
N ASN A 149 -3.45 -15.42 -0.08
CA ASN A 149 -3.74 -16.76 -0.60
C ASN A 149 -5.21 -16.98 -0.97
N ASP A 150 -6.10 -16.04 -0.63
CA ASP A 150 -7.49 -16.11 -1.07
C ASP A 150 -7.59 -15.95 -2.60
N ASP A 151 -8.75 -16.25 -3.18
CA ASP A 151 -9.01 -16.20 -4.63
C ASP A 151 -7.91 -16.82 -5.51
N GLY A 152 -7.37 -17.97 -5.09
CA GLY A 152 -6.31 -18.66 -5.83
C GLY A 152 -4.94 -17.97 -5.79
N GLY A 153 -4.66 -17.19 -4.75
CA GLY A 153 -3.41 -16.43 -4.62
C GLY A 153 -3.49 -15.01 -5.19
N LEU A 154 -4.69 -14.49 -5.41
CA LEU A 154 -4.92 -13.11 -5.82
C LEU A 154 -5.49 -12.25 -4.69
N GLY A 155 -5.80 -12.91 -3.57
CA GLY A 155 -6.27 -12.39 -2.30
C GLY A 155 -7.71 -11.88 -2.28
#